data_AF-A0A6J8C7Z2-F1
#
_entry.id   AF-A0A6J8C7Z2-F1
#
_cell.length_a   1.000
_cell.length_b   1.000
_cell.length_c   1.000
_cell.angle_alpha   90.00
_cell.angle_beta   90.00
_cell.angle_gamma   90.00
#
_symmetry.space_group_name_H-M   'P 1'
#
loop_
_entity.id
_entity.type
_entity.pdbx_description
1 polymer ?
#
loop_
_entity_poly.entity_id
_entity_poly.type
_entity_poly.pdbx_seq_one_letter_code
_entity_poly.pdbx_strand_id
1 'polypeptide(L)'
;MYASKGGLDQAWLDIQPKDKHLGRLAAKLTMEETRQLYMCLKAKEPDQSWKVICDNYNRMGYGFEIKFYALRDWKLSTRNSTFKHLQQNLMRVGIDSHKLCQILREVQTDSDLAAEKLYVKPSRSDMTLLQNHIGQTEDVLDKWRKHHQATYDVLAKTLYRLNLSGILEYLTYEIGLKDQLKDRINDNREEIIRNIVNADIIDHMMTQLVISADDRRRIEQHAGQDDQNKVLLDIVMKRREPSYSVFVGLSSVTDQHYKVRLQKNYSEIICNIIHESIVDRLIECDVLSIDDRQKIEAGQSQKEKNRKLMDNLLHMRECKKGYTEFIKALGADSTYTDLARQIDNTEVTSNDLLTFERYLKSAGND
;
A
#
# COMPACT_ATOMS: atom_id res chain seq x y z
N MET A 1 21.66 -33.65 -13.90
CA MET A 1 20.29 -33.55 -13.35
C MET A 1 20.39 -33.39 -11.84
N TYR A 2 20.41 -32.15 -11.35
CA TYR A 2 20.37 -31.87 -9.91
C TYR A 2 18.91 -31.66 -9.52
N ALA A 3 18.35 -32.57 -8.74
CA ALA A 3 17.09 -32.33 -8.03
C ALA A 3 17.37 -31.27 -6.96
N SER A 4 16.94 -30.03 -7.17
CA SER A 4 17.02 -28.99 -6.14
C SER A 4 16.13 -29.43 -4.97
N LYS A 5 16.74 -29.73 -3.83
CA LYS A 5 16.01 -29.81 -2.56
C LYS A 5 15.39 -28.43 -2.35
N GLY A 6 14.08 -28.33 -2.60
CA GLY A 6 13.28 -27.11 -2.44
C GLY A 6 13.17 -26.73 -0.97
N GLY A 7 14.24 -26.15 -0.42
CA GLY A 7 14.16 -25.34 0.76
C GLY A 7 13.35 -24.09 0.41
N LEU A 8 12.28 -23.83 1.17
CA LEU A 8 11.58 -22.56 1.09
C LEU A 8 12.58 -21.42 1.23
N ASP A 9 12.47 -20.40 0.39
CA ASP A 9 13.13 -19.14 0.67
C ASP A 9 12.41 -18.49 1.85
N GLN A 10 12.95 -18.70 3.04
CA GLN A 10 12.48 -18.09 4.30
C GLN A 10 12.30 -16.58 4.13
N ALA A 11 13.11 -15.94 3.27
CA ALA A 11 12.98 -14.53 2.93
C ALA A 11 11.60 -14.20 2.34
N TRP A 12 11.00 -15.10 1.56
CA TRP A 12 9.68 -14.87 0.94
C TRP A 12 8.55 -14.90 1.98
N LEU A 13 8.59 -15.86 2.93
CA LEU A 13 7.60 -15.96 4.01
C LEU A 13 7.65 -14.77 4.97
N ASP A 14 8.81 -14.15 5.12
CA ASP A 14 9.01 -13.01 6.02
C ASP A 14 8.59 -11.67 5.39
N ILE A 15 8.41 -11.61 4.07
CA ILE A 15 7.90 -10.43 3.34
C ILE A 15 6.37 -10.28 3.46
N GLN A 16 5.61 -11.37 3.70
CA GLN A 16 4.14 -11.34 3.79
C GLN A 16 3.60 -11.95 5.10
N PRO A 17 3.75 -11.24 6.24
CA PRO A 17 3.43 -11.79 7.56
C PRO A 17 1.95 -12.18 7.72
N LYS A 18 1.02 -11.50 7.04
CA LYS A 18 -0.43 -11.76 7.11
C LYS A 18 -0.87 -13.07 6.43
N ASP A 19 -0.03 -13.63 5.54
CA ASP A 19 -0.34 -14.82 4.74
C ASP A 19 0.70 -15.95 4.92
N LYS A 20 1.53 -15.87 5.96
CA LYS A 20 2.57 -16.87 6.28
C LYS A 20 2.01 -18.30 6.36
N HIS A 21 0.81 -18.46 6.90
CA HIS A 21 0.12 -19.76 6.97
C HIS A 21 -0.27 -20.31 5.59
N LEU A 22 -0.70 -19.44 4.66
CA LEU A 22 -1.00 -19.86 3.28
C LEU A 22 0.26 -20.24 2.52
N GLY A 23 1.36 -19.51 2.71
CA GLY A 23 2.67 -19.84 2.14
C GLY A 23 3.17 -21.21 2.60
N ARG A 24 3.05 -21.50 3.89
CA ARG A 24 3.42 -22.81 4.45
C ARG A 24 2.53 -23.93 3.91
N LEU A 25 1.21 -23.70 3.83
CA LEU A 25 0.28 -24.67 3.25
C LEU A 25 0.60 -24.94 1.78
N ALA A 26 0.85 -23.88 0.99
CA ALA A 26 1.25 -23.98 -0.41
C ALA A 26 2.53 -24.81 -0.58
N ALA A 27 3.51 -24.67 0.32
CA ALA A 27 4.75 -25.44 0.24
C ALA A 27 4.54 -26.94 0.45
N LYS A 28 3.55 -27.33 1.27
CA LYS A 28 3.29 -28.72 1.65
C LYS A 28 2.32 -29.44 0.72
N LEU A 29 1.43 -28.72 0.07
CA LEU A 29 0.51 -29.30 -0.91
C LEU A 29 1.24 -29.58 -2.23
N THR A 30 0.89 -30.70 -2.87
CA THR A 30 1.19 -30.92 -4.29
C THR A 30 0.34 -29.99 -5.16
N MET A 31 0.71 -29.86 -6.43
CA MET A 31 -0.08 -29.07 -7.39
C MET A 31 -1.51 -29.63 -7.53
N GLU A 32 -1.65 -30.95 -7.60
CA GLU A 32 -2.95 -31.59 -7.75
C GLU A 32 -3.81 -31.44 -6.48
N GLU A 33 -3.23 -31.62 -5.29
CA GLU A 33 -3.95 -31.37 -4.03
C GLU A 33 -4.41 -29.91 -3.93
N THR A 34 -3.59 -28.96 -4.38
CA THR A 34 -3.96 -27.53 -4.37
C THR A 34 -5.05 -27.22 -5.39
N ARG A 35 -4.97 -27.82 -6.59
CA ARG A 35 -6.01 -27.71 -7.62
C ARG A 35 -7.34 -28.21 -7.10
N GLN A 36 -7.37 -29.45 -6.60
CA GLN A 36 -8.61 -30.06 -6.12
C GLN A 36 -9.20 -29.27 -4.94
N LEU A 37 -8.34 -28.83 -4.01
CA LEU A 37 -8.74 -27.96 -2.91
C LEU A 37 -9.35 -26.66 -3.41
N TYR A 38 -8.70 -26.00 -4.37
CA TYR A 38 -9.20 -24.78 -4.99
C TYR A 38 -10.56 -24.99 -5.68
N MET A 39 -10.72 -26.12 -6.41
CA MET A 39 -11.99 -26.49 -7.05
C MET A 39 -13.12 -26.69 -6.04
N CYS A 40 -12.84 -27.32 -4.91
CA CYS A 40 -13.84 -27.53 -3.87
C CYS A 40 -14.23 -26.23 -3.15
N LEU A 41 -13.29 -25.30 -3.05
CA LEU A 41 -13.42 -24.13 -2.19
C LEU A 41 -13.93 -22.87 -2.91
N LYS A 42 -13.67 -22.74 -4.20
CA LYS A 42 -14.05 -21.56 -4.99
C LYS A 42 -15.48 -21.72 -5.50
N ALA A 43 -16.38 -20.88 -5.01
CA ALA A 43 -17.82 -20.98 -5.28
C ALA A 43 -18.24 -20.58 -6.71
N LYS A 44 -17.41 -19.81 -7.44
CA LYS A 44 -17.73 -19.31 -8.79
C LYS A 44 -16.60 -19.64 -9.76
N GLU A 45 -16.96 -20.33 -10.83
CA GLU A 45 -16.10 -20.61 -12.00
C GLU A 45 -14.68 -21.05 -11.61
N PRO A 46 -14.55 -22.12 -10.79
CA PRO A 46 -13.27 -22.53 -10.24
C PRO A 46 -12.29 -22.97 -11.35
N ASP A 47 -12.77 -23.64 -12.41
CA ASP A 47 -11.95 -24.06 -13.54
C ASP A 47 -11.35 -22.89 -14.33
N GLN A 48 -12.17 -21.86 -14.60
CA GLN A 48 -11.72 -20.68 -15.33
C GLN A 48 -10.72 -19.87 -14.50
N SER A 49 -10.99 -19.69 -13.21
CA SER A 49 -10.10 -18.97 -12.30
C SER A 49 -8.77 -19.70 -12.11
N TRP A 50 -8.80 -21.03 -11.96
CA TRP A 50 -7.61 -21.87 -11.90
C TRP A 50 -6.76 -21.75 -13.17
N LYS A 51 -7.40 -21.79 -14.34
CA LYS A 51 -6.72 -21.63 -15.63
C LYS A 51 -6.01 -20.28 -15.72
N VAL A 52 -6.67 -19.19 -15.33
CA VAL A 52 -6.07 -17.85 -15.30
C VAL A 52 -4.85 -17.80 -14.38
N ILE A 53 -4.93 -18.40 -13.18
CA ILE A 53 -3.80 -18.47 -12.25
C ILE A 53 -2.66 -19.28 -12.89
N CYS A 54 -2.94 -20.45 -13.48
CA CYS A 54 -1.93 -21.22 -14.18
C CYS A 54 -1.28 -20.44 -15.33
N ASP A 55 -2.06 -19.79 -16.19
CA ASP A 55 -1.54 -19.06 -17.36
C ASP A 55 -0.66 -17.88 -16.95
N ASN A 56 -1.01 -17.18 -15.85
CA ASN A 56 -0.24 -16.06 -15.33
C ASN A 56 1.11 -16.48 -14.74
N TYR A 57 1.18 -17.62 -14.05
CA TYR A 57 2.37 -18.03 -13.29
C TYR A 57 3.16 -19.19 -13.92
N ASN A 58 2.62 -19.91 -14.92
CA ASN A 58 3.35 -20.94 -15.67
C ASN A 58 4.56 -20.38 -16.41
N ARG A 59 4.51 -19.11 -16.84
CA ARG A 59 5.63 -18.42 -17.50
C ARG A 59 6.86 -18.26 -16.61
N MET A 60 6.68 -18.32 -15.28
CA MET A 60 7.75 -18.17 -14.30
C MET A 60 8.39 -19.51 -13.93
N GLY A 61 7.83 -20.65 -14.34
CA GLY A 61 8.42 -21.98 -14.10
C GLY A 61 8.34 -22.47 -12.66
N TYR A 62 7.59 -21.79 -11.78
CA TYR A 62 7.53 -22.11 -10.36
C TYR A 62 6.12 -22.57 -9.95
N GLY A 63 6.03 -23.82 -9.48
CA GLY A 63 4.77 -24.41 -9.02
C GLY A 63 4.31 -23.92 -7.64
N PHE A 64 5.14 -23.18 -6.89
CA PHE A 64 4.77 -22.69 -5.57
C PHE A 64 3.78 -21.52 -5.65
N GLU A 65 4.00 -20.61 -6.59
CA GLU A 65 3.27 -19.38 -6.82
C GLU A 65 1.83 -19.72 -7.24
N ILE A 66 1.68 -20.68 -8.16
CA ILE A 66 0.35 -21.19 -8.55
C ILE A 66 -0.41 -21.68 -7.32
N LYS A 67 0.23 -22.45 -6.44
CA LYS A 67 -0.40 -22.96 -5.21
C LYS A 67 -0.77 -21.84 -4.25
N PHE A 68 0.15 -20.90 -4.01
CA PHE A 68 -0.06 -19.80 -3.09
C PHE A 68 -1.18 -18.87 -3.57
N TYR A 69 -1.15 -18.45 -4.84
CA TYR A 69 -2.16 -17.54 -5.39
C TYR A 69 -3.53 -18.20 -5.47
N ALA A 70 -3.62 -19.50 -5.75
CA ALA A 70 -4.88 -20.23 -5.64
C ALA A 70 -5.45 -20.20 -4.21
N LEU A 71 -4.63 -20.50 -3.20
CA LEU A 71 -5.05 -20.45 -1.80
C LEU A 71 -5.42 -19.02 -1.35
N ARG A 72 -4.70 -18.00 -1.81
CA ARG A 72 -4.97 -16.60 -1.50
C ARG A 72 -6.26 -16.12 -2.17
N ASP A 73 -6.45 -16.43 -3.45
CA ASP A 73 -7.67 -16.10 -4.18
C ASP A 73 -8.90 -16.78 -3.56
N TRP A 74 -8.78 -18.02 -3.09
CA TRP A 74 -9.82 -18.65 -2.28
C TRP A 74 -10.14 -17.84 -1.01
N LYS A 75 -9.13 -17.54 -0.19
CA LYS A 75 -9.28 -16.79 1.07
C LYS A 75 -9.97 -15.44 0.85
N LEU A 76 -9.65 -14.75 -0.24
CA LEU A 76 -10.27 -13.48 -0.61
C LEU A 76 -11.71 -13.64 -1.11
N SER A 77 -12.02 -14.76 -1.77
CA SER A 77 -13.36 -15.01 -2.32
C SER A 77 -14.40 -15.45 -1.29
N THR A 78 -13.96 -15.88 -0.12
CA THR A 78 -14.83 -16.42 0.93
C THR A 78 -14.93 -15.44 2.08
N ARG A 79 -16.08 -14.75 2.18
CA ARG A 79 -16.34 -13.70 3.19
C ARG A 79 -16.15 -14.13 4.65
N ASN A 80 -16.08 -15.44 4.95
CA ASN A 80 -15.96 -16.01 6.30
C ASN A 80 -15.18 -17.34 6.31
N SER A 81 -14.12 -17.48 5.52
CA SER A 81 -13.28 -18.69 5.58
C SER A 81 -12.46 -18.75 6.87
N THR A 82 -13.01 -19.42 7.88
CA THR A 82 -12.24 -19.81 9.05
C THR A 82 -11.32 -20.97 8.70
N PHE A 83 -10.23 -21.12 9.45
CA PHE A 83 -9.32 -22.26 9.33
C PHE A 83 -10.04 -23.61 9.51
N LYS A 84 -11.11 -23.62 10.32
CA LYS A 84 -12.02 -24.78 10.49
C LYS A 84 -12.74 -25.16 9.19
N HIS A 85 -13.17 -24.18 8.39
CA HIS A 85 -13.74 -24.45 7.06
C HIS A 85 -12.70 -25.02 6.10
N LEU A 86 -11.47 -24.53 6.15
CA LEU A 86 -10.38 -25.08 5.33
C LEU A 86 -10.11 -26.55 5.69
N GLN A 87 -10.03 -26.85 6.99
CA GLN A 87 -9.82 -28.21 7.50
C GLN A 87 -10.94 -29.17 7.05
N GLN A 88 -12.20 -28.74 7.16
CA GLN A 88 -13.35 -29.55 6.73
C GLN A 88 -13.32 -29.84 5.22
N ASN A 89 -12.91 -28.87 4.41
CA ASN A 89 -12.81 -29.06 2.96
C ASN A 89 -11.61 -29.91 2.56
N LEU A 90 -10.45 -29.76 3.22
CA LEU A 90 -9.27 -30.60 3.01
C LEU A 90 -9.61 -32.10 3.22
N MET A 91 -10.42 -32.42 4.23
CA MET A 91 -10.88 -33.81 4.45
C MET A 91 -11.82 -34.31 3.35
N ARG A 92 -12.62 -33.43 2.72
CA ARG A 92 -13.49 -33.81 1.59
C ARG A 92 -12.71 -34.16 0.32
N VAL A 93 -11.51 -33.59 0.16
CA VAL A 93 -10.63 -33.86 -1.00
C VAL A 93 -9.80 -35.14 -0.81
N GLY A 94 -10.04 -35.91 0.25
CA GLY A 94 -9.30 -37.15 0.50
C GLY A 94 -7.86 -36.94 0.98
N ILE A 95 -7.50 -35.73 1.39
CA ILE A 95 -6.23 -35.50 2.09
C ILE A 95 -6.37 -36.17 3.46
N ASP A 96 -5.57 -37.22 3.67
CA ASP A 96 -5.57 -38.02 4.89
C ASP A 96 -5.58 -37.12 6.13
N SER A 97 -6.53 -37.37 7.03
CA SER A 97 -6.67 -36.65 8.30
C SER A 97 -5.36 -36.65 9.09
N HIS A 98 -4.49 -37.65 8.93
CA HIS A 98 -3.17 -37.69 9.55
C HIS A 98 -2.20 -36.70 8.91
N LYS A 99 -2.07 -36.72 7.57
CA LYS A 99 -1.26 -35.76 6.81
C LYS A 99 -1.74 -34.32 7.02
N LEU A 100 -3.05 -34.13 7.09
CA LEU A 100 -3.68 -32.86 7.43
C LEU A 100 -3.31 -32.43 8.86
N CYS A 101 -3.51 -33.28 9.86
CA CYS A 101 -3.12 -32.98 11.24
C CYS A 101 -1.62 -32.69 11.38
N GLN A 102 -0.76 -33.31 10.57
CA GLN A 102 0.67 -33.04 10.55
C GLN A 102 0.98 -31.66 9.94
N ILE A 103 0.42 -31.36 8.77
CA ILE A 103 0.57 -30.04 8.11
C ILE A 103 0.02 -28.93 9.01
N LEU A 104 -1.14 -29.14 9.63
CA LEU A 104 -1.77 -28.14 10.51
C LEU A 104 -0.98 -27.98 11.81
N ARG A 105 -0.49 -29.06 12.43
CA ARG A 105 0.39 -28.96 13.60
C ARG A 105 1.64 -28.17 13.28
N GLU A 106 2.33 -28.47 12.19
CA GLU A 106 3.56 -27.76 11.77
C GLU A 106 3.29 -26.28 11.40
N VAL A 107 2.12 -25.96 10.84
CA VAL A 107 1.71 -24.58 10.54
C VAL A 107 1.35 -23.80 11.80
N GLN A 108 0.87 -24.48 12.85
CA GLN A 108 0.31 -23.92 14.08
C GLN A 108 1.34 -23.83 15.22
N THR A 109 2.25 -24.80 15.37
CA THR A 109 3.27 -24.85 16.44
C THR A 109 4.23 -23.66 16.43
N ASP A 110 4.45 -23.01 15.29
CA ASP A 110 5.30 -21.81 15.22
C ASP A 110 4.56 -20.50 15.51
N SER A 111 3.24 -20.47 15.29
CA SER A 111 2.39 -19.36 15.73
C SER A 111 2.19 -19.43 17.24
N ASP A 112 2.03 -20.63 17.75
CA ASP A 112 1.87 -20.87 19.18
C ASP A 112 3.20 -20.74 19.93
N LEU A 113 4.38 -21.06 19.37
CA LEU A 113 5.65 -20.74 20.05
C LEU A 113 5.95 -19.23 20.17
N ALA A 114 5.40 -18.41 19.26
CA ALA A 114 5.49 -16.95 19.32
C ALA A 114 4.38 -16.34 20.20
N ALA A 115 3.17 -16.88 20.13
CA ALA A 115 2.05 -16.48 20.96
C ALA A 115 2.23 -16.95 22.41
N GLU A 116 2.61 -18.19 22.69
CA GLU A 116 2.78 -18.74 24.05
C GLU A 116 3.95 -18.10 24.82
N LYS A 117 4.92 -17.49 24.14
CA LYS A 117 5.94 -16.62 24.77
C LYS A 117 5.46 -15.19 25.07
N LEU A 118 4.32 -14.76 24.52
CA LEU A 118 3.73 -13.41 24.67
C LEU A 118 2.30 -13.41 25.24
N TYR A 119 1.65 -14.57 25.35
CA TYR A 119 0.25 -14.72 25.73
C TYR A 119 0.17 -15.08 27.20
N VAL A 120 0.35 -14.06 28.05
CA VAL A 120 -0.23 -14.12 29.38
C VAL A 120 -1.74 -14.14 29.19
N LYS A 121 -2.41 -15.22 29.62
CA LYS A 121 -3.87 -15.28 29.61
C LYS A 121 -4.40 -14.01 30.28
N PRO A 122 -5.13 -13.13 29.57
CA PRO A 122 -5.54 -11.86 30.13
C PRO A 122 -6.35 -12.11 31.40
N SER A 123 -5.99 -11.40 32.46
CA SER A 123 -6.69 -11.50 33.73
C SER A 123 -8.15 -11.11 33.54
N ARG A 124 -9.01 -11.49 34.49
CA ARG A 124 -10.44 -11.10 34.45
C ARG A 124 -10.59 -9.57 34.43
N SER A 125 -9.65 -8.84 35.04
CA SER A 125 -9.53 -7.39 34.94
C SER A 125 -9.18 -6.91 33.53
N ASP A 126 -8.25 -7.55 32.83
CA ASP A 126 -7.86 -7.18 31.45
C ASP A 126 -9.02 -7.39 30.47
N MET A 127 -9.78 -8.47 30.65
CA MET A 127 -10.98 -8.73 29.85
C MET A 127 -12.07 -7.68 30.07
N THR A 128 -12.22 -7.20 31.30
CA THR A 128 -13.19 -6.15 31.63
C THR A 128 -12.75 -4.79 31.06
N LEU A 129 -11.45 -4.49 31.12
CA LEU A 129 -10.86 -3.29 30.50
C LEU A 129 -11.04 -3.30 28.98
N LEU A 130 -10.77 -4.44 28.34
CA LEU A 130 -10.95 -4.62 26.89
C LEU A 130 -12.41 -4.43 26.47
N GLN A 131 -13.36 -5.01 27.20
CA GLN A 131 -14.79 -4.81 26.94
C GLN A 131 -15.22 -3.35 27.09
N ASN A 132 -14.67 -2.65 28.08
CA ASN A 132 -14.93 -1.23 28.25
C ASN A 132 -14.37 -0.40 27.08
N HIS A 133 -13.14 -0.69 26.63
CA HIS A 133 -12.57 -0.03 25.46
C HIS A 133 -13.33 -0.32 24.16
N ILE A 134 -13.84 -1.55 23.98
CA ILE A 134 -14.73 -1.89 22.85
C ILE A 134 -16.00 -1.05 22.93
N GLY A 135 -16.65 -0.95 24.10
CA GLY A 135 -17.85 -0.14 24.29
C GLY A 135 -17.62 1.35 24.01
N GLN A 136 -16.49 1.90 24.48
CA GLN A 136 -16.08 3.28 24.18
C GLN A 136 -15.82 3.50 22.70
N THR A 137 -15.20 2.52 22.03
CA THR A 137 -14.93 2.58 20.59
C THR A 137 -16.23 2.59 19.80
N GLU A 138 -17.17 1.68 20.11
CA GLU A 138 -18.49 1.65 19.46
C GLU A 138 -19.28 2.94 19.66
N ASP A 139 -19.28 3.53 20.87
CA ASP A 139 -19.95 4.82 21.12
C ASP A 139 -19.36 5.96 20.29
N VAL A 140 -18.03 5.99 20.12
CA VAL A 140 -17.37 6.96 19.24
C VAL A 140 -17.77 6.71 17.78
N LEU A 141 -17.74 5.46 17.31
CA LEU A 141 -18.14 5.12 15.94
C LEU A 141 -19.62 5.45 15.67
N ASP A 142 -20.51 5.22 16.61
CA ASP A 142 -21.93 5.57 16.49
C ASP A 142 -22.19 7.08 16.45
N LYS A 143 -21.46 7.86 17.26
CA LYS A 143 -21.48 9.33 17.17
C LYS A 143 -21.00 9.79 15.80
N TRP A 144 -20.00 9.13 15.24
CA TRP A 144 -19.45 9.46 13.93
C TRP A 144 -20.39 9.09 12.78
N ARG A 145 -21.05 7.93 12.84
CA ARG A 145 -22.07 7.51 11.87
C ARG A 145 -23.20 8.55 11.72
N LYS A 146 -23.51 9.30 12.79
CA LYS A 146 -24.58 10.32 12.84
C LYS A 146 -24.19 11.69 12.29
N HIS A 147 -22.91 11.96 12.02
CA HIS A 147 -22.44 13.25 11.51
C HIS A 147 -21.87 13.08 10.09
N HIS A 148 -22.65 13.39 9.05
CA HIS A 148 -22.40 12.91 7.68
C HIS A 148 -21.40 13.69 6.79
N GLN A 149 -20.93 14.90 7.14
CA GLN A 149 -20.13 15.70 6.19
C GLN A 149 -18.70 16.02 6.65
N ALA A 150 -18.45 16.14 7.96
CA ALA A 150 -17.14 16.56 8.50
C ALA A 150 -16.31 15.40 9.05
N THR A 151 -16.85 14.18 9.06
CA THR A 151 -16.27 13.04 9.78
C THR A 151 -15.14 12.39 9.00
N TYR A 152 -15.29 12.01 7.72
CA TYR A 152 -14.24 11.19 7.08
C TYR A 152 -12.85 11.86 7.03
N ASP A 153 -12.77 13.15 6.69
CA ASP A 153 -11.49 13.87 6.68
C ASP A 153 -10.88 14.00 8.07
N VAL A 154 -11.71 14.28 9.07
CA VAL A 154 -11.26 14.32 10.46
C VAL A 154 -10.84 12.92 10.91
N LEU A 155 -11.51 11.84 10.47
CA LEU A 155 -11.14 10.45 10.78
C LEU A 155 -9.78 10.15 10.20
N ALA A 156 -9.64 10.34 8.89
CA ALA A 156 -8.46 9.98 8.13
C ALA A 156 -7.27 10.77 8.64
N LYS A 157 -7.42 12.09 8.85
CA LYS A 157 -6.37 12.94 9.42
C LYS A 157 -5.99 12.50 10.84
N THR A 158 -6.96 12.15 11.68
CA THR A 158 -6.72 11.73 13.07
C THR A 158 -6.05 10.36 13.13
N LEU A 159 -6.57 9.37 12.40
CA LEU A 159 -5.97 8.04 12.30
C LEU A 159 -4.56 8.11 11.73
N TYR A 160 -4.34 8.92 10.71
CA TYR A 160 -3.00 9.13 10.17
C TYR A 160 -2.07 9.81 11.20
N ARG A 161 -2.55 10.82 11.96
CA ARG A 161 -1.77 11.44 13.05
C ARG A 161 -1.40 10.45 14.15
N LEU A 162 -2.26 9.47 14.40
CA LEU A 162 -2.05 8.43 15.40
C LEU A 162 -1.28 7.22 14.86
N ASN A 163 -0.78 7.26 13.61
CA ASN A 163 -0.15 6.12 12.93
C ASN A 163 -1.05 4.87 12.84
N LEU A 164 -2.37 5.10 12.77
CA LEU A 164 -3.43 4.10 12.66
C LEU A 164 -4.04 4.09 11.24
N SER A 165 -3.29 4.50 10.22
CA SER A 165 -3.77 4.48 8.83
C SER A 165 -4.17 3.08 8.36
N GLY A 166 -3.55 2.04 8.91
CA GLY A 166 -3.87 0.64 8.60
C GLY A 166 -5.26 0.17 9.02
N ILE A 167 -5.94 0.88 9.93
CA ILE A 167 -7.33 0.58 10.34
C ILE A 167 -8.36 1.45 9.62
N LEU A 168 -7.92 2.44 8.82
CA LEU A 168 -8.81 3.32 8.07
C LEU A 168 -9.69 2.53 7.10
N GLU A 169 -9.15 1.48 6.48
CA GLU A 169 -9.89 0.61 5.56
C GLU A 169 -11.04 -0.12 6.27
N TYR A 170 -10.78 -0.67 7.46
CA TYR A 170 -11.78 -1.31 8.31
C TYR A 170 -12.85 -0.32 8.77
N LEU A 171 -12.45 0.87 9.21
CA LEU A 171 -13.37 1.89 9.70
C LEU A 171 -14.23 2.45 8.56
N THR A 172 -13.65 2.73 7.39
CA THR A 172 -14.39 3.17 6.20
C THR A 172 -15.51 2.19 5.85
N TYR A 173 -15.25 0.90 6.02
CA TYR A 173 -16.22 -0.18 5.83
C TYR A 173 -17.30 -0.20 6.92
N GLU A 174 -16.90 -0.31 8.20
CA GLU A 174 -17.84 -0.49 9.33
C GLU A 174 -18.73 0.73 9.63
N ILE A 175 -18.31 1.92 9.21
CA ILE A 175 -19.09 3.14 9.44
C ILE A 175 -19.74 3.69 8.16
N GLY A 176 -19.76 2.90 7.08
CA GLY A 176 -20.52 3.23 5.87
C GLY A 176 -20.00 4.45 5.11
N LEU A 177 -18.72 4.80 5.25
CA LEU A 177 -18.13 5.99 4.60
C LEU A 177 -17.76 5.74 3.14
N LYS A 178 -18.08 4.56 2.61
CA LYS A 178 -17.88 4.21 1.21
C LYS A 178 -18.56 5.20 0.27
N ASP A 179 -19.82 5.55 0.55
CA ASP A 179 -20.57 6.45 -0.31
C ASP A 179 -19.97 7.87 -0.25
N GLN A 180 -19.51 8.30 0.93
CA GLN A 180 -18.78 9.57 1.06
C GLN A 180 -17.44 9.57 0.31
N LEU A 181 -16.68 8.48 0.34
CA LEU A 181 -15.43 8.37 -0.42
C LEU A 181 -15.71 8.44 -1.93
N LYS A 182 -16.78 7.77 -2.37
CA LYS A 182 -17.24 7.80 -3.76
C LYS A 182 -17.65 9.21 -4.17
N ASP A 183 -18.43 9.89 -3.35
CA ASP A 183 -18.84 11.28 -3.57
C ASP A 183 -17.62 12.19 -3.65
N ARG A 184 -16.65 12.05 -2.74
CA ARG A 184 -15.41 12.82 -2.78
C ARG A 184 -14.55 12.57 -4.02
N ILE A 185 -14.44 11.31 -4.46
CA ILE A 185 -13.73 11.00 -5.71
C ILE A 185 -14.44 11.67 -6.89
N ASN A 186 -15.77 11.71 -6.89
CA ASN A 186 -16.54 12.42 -7.91
C ASN A 186 -16.36 13.94 -7.82
N ASP A 187 -16.41 14.52 -6.63
CA ASP A 187 -16.25 15.96 -6.40
C ASP A 187 -14.86 16.46 -6.83
N ASN A 188 -13.83 15.63 -6.66
CA ASN A 188 -12.45 15.94 -7.03
C ASN A 188 -12.02 15.30 -8.35
N ARG A 189 -12.97 14.78 -9.14
CA ARG A 189 -12.70 13.94 -10.31
C ARG A 189 -11.74 14.57 -11.32
N GLU A 190 -11.99 15.83 -11.70
CA GLU A 190 -11.17 16.54 -12.69
C GLU A 190 -9.76 16.88 -12.17
N GLU A 191 -9.60 17.06 -10.86
CA GLU A 191 -8.28 17.23 -10.24
C GLU A 191 -7.52 15.90 -10.23
N ILE A 192 -8.18 14.81 -9.85
CA ILE A 192 -7.61 13.46 -9.84
C ILE A 192 -7.17 13.08 -11.26
N ILE A 193 -8.01 13.32 -12.26
CA ILE A 193 -7.70 13.05 -13.67
C ILE A 193 -6.46 13.80 -14.14
N ARG A 194 -6.24 15.06 -13.73
CA ARG A 194 -5.08 15.82 -14.20
C ARG A 194 -3.77 15.44 -13.50
N ASN A 195 -3.86 14.86 -12.30
CA ASN A 195 -2.68 14.64 -11.44
C ASN A 195 -2.21 13.19 -11.39
N ILE A 196 -3.00 12.23 -11.86
CA ILE A 196 -2.62 10.82 -11.87
C ILE A 196 -1.61 10.52 -12.98
N VAL A 197 -0.52 9.85 -12.60
CA VAL A 197 0.43 9.21 -13.51
C VAL A 197 0.01 7.75 -13.66
N ASN A 198 -0.57 7.41 -14.82
CA ASN A 198 -1.26 6.13 -15.00
C ASN A 198 -0.34 4.92 -14.95
N ALA A 199 0.86 5.01 -15.54
CA ALA A 199 1.69 3.83 -15.78
C ALA A 199 1.95 3.06 -14.47
N ASP A 200 2.43 3.75 -13.43
CA ASP A 200 2.75 3.15 -12.15
C ASP A 200 1.50 2.69 -11.38
N ILE A 201 0.42 3.46 -11.48
CA ILE A 201 -0.85 3.17 -10.83
C ILE A 201 -1.49 1.91 -11.42
N ILE A 202 -1.49 1.77 -12.74
CA ILE A 202 -2.02 0.61 -13.45
C ILE A 202 -1.21 -0.65 -13.10
N ASP A 203 0.12 -0.57 -13.15
CA ASP A 203 0.98 -1.71 -12.81
C ASP A 203 0.80 -2.15 -11.34
N HIS A 204 0.68 -1.19 -10.41
CA HIS A 204 0.40 -1.49 -9.02
C HIS A 204 -0.98 -2.12 -8.83
N MET A 205 -2.03 -1.56 -9.46
CA MET A 205 -3.39 -2.10 -9.39
C MET A 205 -3.50 -3.48 -10.04
N MET A 206 -2.76 -3.74 -11.12
CA MET A 206 -2.63 -5.07 -11.72
C MET A 206 -1.98 -6.06 -10.76
N THR A 207 -0.89 -5.65 -10.09
CA THR A 207 -0.17 -6.48 -9.11
C THR A 207 -1.04 -6.84 -7.90
N GLN A 208 -1.91 -5.91 -7.47
CA GLN A 208 -2.88 -6.14 -6.40
C GLN A 208 -4.16 -6.86 -6.88
N LEU A 209 -4.23 -7.27 -8.15
CA LEU A 209 -5.38 -7.92 -8.78
C LEU A 209 -6.67 -7.07 -8.72
N VAL A 210 -6.50 -5.75 -8.64
CA VAL A 210 -7.59 -4.78 -8.54
C VAL A 210 -8.22 -4.49 -9.89
N ILE A 211 -7.44 -4.57 -10.97
CA ILE A 211 -7.87 -4.45 -12.37
C ILE A 211 -7.36 -5.67 -13.16
N SER A 212 -8.07 -6.01 -14.24
CA SER A 212 -7.67 -7.13 -15.12
C SER A 212 -6.75 -6.67 -16.25
N ALA A 213 -6.12 -7.62 -16.94
CA ALA A 213 -5.38 -7.32 -18.17
C ALA A 213 -6.28 -6.69 -19.26
N ASP A 214 -7.57 -7.02 -19.28
CA ASP A 214 -8.54 -6.39 -20.18
C ASP A 214 -8.80 -4.93 -19.83
N ASP A 215 -8.92 -4.62 -18.53
CA ASP A 215 -9.04 -3.25 -18.05
C ASP A 215 -7.80 -2.43 -18.41
N ARG A 216 -6.59 -2.98 -18.22
CA ARG A 216 -5.34 -2.35 -18.65
C ARG A 216 -5.35 -2.03 -20.14
N ARG A 217 -5.68 -3.00 -21.00
CA ARG A 217 -5.79 -2.78 -22.45
C ARG A 217 -6.82 -1.70 -22.78
N ARG A 218 -7.96 -1.70 -22.10
CA ARG A 218 -9.02 -0.70 -22.25
C ARG A 218 -8.59 0.69 -21.81
N ILE A 219 -7.70 0.81 -20.83
CA ILE A 219 -7.12 2.10 -20.43
C ILE A 219 -6.10 2.53 -21.49
N GLU A 220 -5.11 1.69 -21.79
CA GLU A 220 -3.99 1.99 -22.69
C GLU A 220 -4.39 2.26 -24.15
N GLN A 221 -5.59 1.83 -24.59
CA GLN A 221 -6.09 2.15 -25.94
C GLN A 221 -6.36 3.65 -26.17
N HIS A 222 -6.46 4.45 -25.10
CA HIS A 222 -6.67 5.89 -25.20
C HIS A 222 -5.32 6.62 -25.36
N ALA A 223 -5.24 7.56 -26.30
CA ALA A 223 -3.97 8.23 -26.62
C ALA A 223 -3.53 9.28 -25.58
N GLY A 224 -4.47 9.93 -24.90
CA GLY A 224 -4.18 10.99 -23.93
C GLY A 224 -4.21 10.50 -22.48
N GLN A 225 -3.24 10.95 -21.68
CA GLN A 225 -3.14 10.63 -20.26
C GLN A 225 -4.44 10.94 -19.49
N ASP A 226 -5.08 12.07 -19.76
CA ASP A 226 -6.34 12.45 -19.12
C ASP A 226 -7.49 11.50 -19.48
N ASP A 227 -7.56 11.03 -20.73
CA ASP A 227 -8.60 10.09 -21.16
C ASP A 227 -8.35 8.70 -20.60
N GLN A 228 -7.10 8.27 -20.54
CA GLN A 228 -6.71 7.05 -19.82
C GLN A 228 -7.08 7.16 -18.33
N ASN A 229 -6.79 8.29 -17.68
CA ASN A 229 -7.13 8.57 -16.27
C ASN A 229 -8.64 8.52 -16.02
N LYS A 230 -9.45 9.08 -16.93
CA LYS A 230 -10.93 8.99 -16.88
C LYS A 230 -11.41 7.55 -16.90
N VAL A 231 -10.87 6.73 -17.80
CA VAL A 231 -11.26 5.32 -17.93
C VAL A 231 -10.83 4.50 -16.72
N LEU A 232 -9.61 4.74 -16.22
CA LEU A 232 -9.14 4.13 -14.98
C LEU A 232 -10.09 4.45 -13.82
N LEU A 233 -10.44 5.74 -13.65
CA LEU A 233 -11.33 6.16 -12.57
C LEU A 233 -12.72 5.54 -12.72
N ASP A 234 -13.26 5.47 -13.94
CA ASP A 234 -14.53 4.77 -14.19
C ASP A 234 -14.49 3.30 -13.83
N ILE A 235 -13.37 2.61 -14.09
CA ILE A 235 -13.17 1.22 -13.71
C ILE A 235 -13.14 1.08 -12.19
N VAL A 236 -12.37 1.92 -11.49
CA VAL A 236 -12.31 1.96 -10.02
C VAL A 236 -13.69 2.20 -9.41
N MET A 237 -14.44 3.16 -9.95
CA MET A 237 -15.76 3.56 -9.47
C MET A 237 -16.85 2.50 -9.75
N LYS A 238 -16.67 1.68 -10.80
CA LYS A 238 -17.57 0.56 -11.12
C LYS A 238 -17.23 -0.71 -10.33
N ARG A 239 -15.98 -0.87 -9.90
CA ARG A 239 -15.52 -2.06 -9.16
C ARG A 239 -15.86 -1.97 -7.66
N ARG A 240 -15.73 -3.11 -6.97
CA ARG A 240 -16.00 -3.26 -5.54
C ARG A 240 -14.89 -2.64 -4.69
N GLU A 241 -15.13 -2.55 -3.38
CA GLU A 241 -14.30 -1.88 -2.36
C GLU A 241 -12.77 -2.04 -2.43
N PRO A 242 -12.19 -3.21 -2.74
CA PRO A 242 -10.73 -3.35 -2.80
C PRO A 242 -10.07 -2.39 -3.79
N SER A 243 -10.82 -1.91 -4.79
CA SER A 243 -10.32 -0.95 -5.77
C SER A 243 -10.13 0.44 -5.20
N TYR A 244 -10.92 0.84 -4.21
CA TYR A 244 -10.85 2.19 -3.64
C TYR A 244 -9.72 2.32 -2.64
N SER A 245 -9.49 1.32 -1.79
CA SER A 245 -8.40 1.36 -0.80
C SER A 245 -7.04 1.36 -1.49
N VAL A 246 -6.87 0.55 -2.54
CA VAL A 246 -5.66 0.57 -3.36
C VAL A 246 -5.52 1.92 -4.07
N PHE A 247 -6.57 2.46 -4.67
CA PHE A 247 -6.53 3.76 -5.33
C PHE A 247 -6.22 4.93 -4.39
N VAL A 248 -6.80 4.96 -3.19
CA VAL A 248 -6.48 5.97 -2.16
C VAL A 248 -5.06 5.77 -1.63
N GLY A 249 -4.61 4.52 -1.48
CA GLY A 249 -3.21 4.21 -1.17
C GLY A 249 -2.26 4.77 -2.22
N LEU A 250 -2.65 4.80 -3.49
CA LEU A 250 -1.84 5.33 -4.58
C LEU A 250 -1.65 6.85 -4.55
N SER A 251 -2.49 7.63 -3.85
CA SER A 251 -2.21 9.05 -3.66
C SER A 251 -0.95 9.27 -2.81
N SER A 252 -0.64 8.33 -1.92
CA SER A 252 0.64 8.32 -1.19
C SER A 252 1.83 7.98 -2.10
N VAL A 253 1.60 7.23 -3.19
CA VAL A 253 2.61 6.94 -4.21
C VAL A 253 2.94 8.21 -5.00
N THR A 254 1.94 9.02 -5.38
CA THR A 254 2.23 10.32 -6.02
C THR A 254 3.03 11.26 -5.13
N ASP A 255 2.80 11.25 -3.81
CA ASP A 255 3.65 12.01 -2.88
C ASP A 255 5.08 11.46 -2.80
N GLN A 256 5.26 10.14 -2.89
CA GLN A 256 6.59 9.53 -2.95
C GLN A 256 7.33 9.92 -4.24
N HIS A 257 6.64 10.09 -5.38
CA HIS A 257 7.30 10.52 -6.63
C HIS A 257 8.00 11.87 -6.46
N TYR A 258 7.35 12.85 -5.83
CA TYR A 258 7.96 14.16 -5.60
C TYR A 258 9.20 14.05 -4.71
N LYS A 259 9.13 13.24 -3.64
CA LYS A 259 10.29 12.98 -2.77
C LYS A 259 11.42 12.29 -3.51
N VAL A 260 11.13 11.31 -4.35
CA VAL A 260 12.12 10.61 -5.17
C VAL A 260 12.78 11.56 -6.17
N ARG A 261 12.04 12.45 -6.83
CA ARG A 261 12.63 13.46 -7.74
C ARG A 261 13.59 14.37 -7.01
N LEU A 262 13.20 14.87 -5.84
CA LEU A 262 14.06 15.67 -4.97
C LEU A 262 15.31 14.89 -4.54
N GLN A 263 15.16 13.62 -4.18
CA GLN A 263 16.26 12.77 -3.75
C GLN A 263 17.23 12.44 -4.91
N LYS A 264 16.73 12.13 -6.10
CA LYS A 264 17.58 11.85 -7.28
C LYS A 264 18.41 13.06 -7.70
N ASN A 265 17.89 14.27 -7.49
CA ASN A 265 18.59 15.52 -7.79
C ASN A 265 19.26 16.14 -6.56
N TYR A 266 19.35 15.42 -5.45
CA TYR A 266 19.77 15.98 -4.17
C TYR A 266 21.16 16.63 -4.24
N SER A 267 22.13 15.98 -4.90
CA SER A 267 23.50 16.50 -5.03
C SER A 267 23.56 17.82 -5.79
N GLU A 268 22.79 17.94 -6.87
CA GLU A 268 22.73 19.16 -7.68
C GLU A 268 22.06 20.29 -6.90
N ILE A 269 20.97 19.98 -6.20
CA ILE A 269 20.26 20.98 -5.39
C ILE A 269 21.17 21.51 -4.29
N ILE A 270 21.82 20.64 -3.50
CA ILE A 270 22.65 21.11 -2.38
C ILE A 270 23.87 21.93 -2.81
N CYS A 271 24.40 21.70 -4.02
CA CYS A 271 25.60 22.37 -4.50
C CYS A 271 25.31 23.69 -5.21
N ASN A 272 24.14 23.83 -5.85
CA ASN A 272 23.94 24.90 -6.84
C ASN A 272 22.97 26.00 -6.40
N ILE A 273 22.11 25.78 -5.39
CA ILE A 273 21.10 26.79 -5.01
C ILE A 273 21.61 27.75 -3.93
N ILE A 274 21.19 29.02 -4.04
CA ILE A 274 21.26 30.02 -2.98
C ILE A 274 19.88 30.03 -2.32
N HIS A 275 19.84 29.64 -1.05
CA HIS A 275 18.60 29.28 -0.39
C HIS A 275 17.73 30.46 0.05
N GLU A 276 18.28 31.65 0.26
CA GLU A 276 17.60 32.75 0.95
C GLU A 276 16.28 33.14 0.27
N SER A 277 16.32 33.40 -1.05
CA SER A 277 15.15 33.77 -1.84
C SER A 277 14.13 32.63 -1.97
N ILE A 278 14.62 31.39 -2.04
CA ILE A 278 13.78 30.20 -2.13
C ILE A 278 13.06 29.97 -0.79
N VAL A 279 13.75 30.08 0.34
CA VAL A 279 13.18 29.90 1.67
C VAL A 279 12.16 30.98 1.98
N ASP A 280 12.45 32.25 1.67
CA ASP A 280 11.48 33.35 1.81
C ASP A 280 10.19 33.04 1.05
N ARG A 281 10.31 32.59 -0.21
CA ARG A 281 9.16 32.21 -1.03
C ARG A 281 8.37 31.03 -0.44
N LEU A 282 9.06 30.03 0.10
CA LEU A 282 8.40 28.88 0.70
C LEU A 282 7.69 29.24 2.02
N ILE A 283 8.15 30.26 2.74
CA ILE A 283 7.43 30.78 3.92
C ILE A 283 6.19 31.57 3.47
N GLU A 284 6.31 32.43 2.46
CA GLU A 284 5.17 33.17 1.88
C GLU A 284 4.03 32.24 1.42
N CYS A 285 4.38 31.05 0.92
CA CYS A 285 3.41 30.05 0.46
C CYS A 285 2.93 29.07 1.55
N ASP A 286 3.25 29.31 2.84
CA ASP A 286 2.96 28.41 3.96
C ASP A 286 3.46 26.97 3.71
N VAL A 287 4.65 26.84 3.13
CA VAL A 287 5.35 25.55 2.96
C VAL A 287 6.34 25.33 4.09
N LEU A 288 7.09 26.37 4.46
CA LEU A 288 8.00 26.36 5.60
C LEU A 288 7.51 27.30 6.69
N SER A 289 7.80 26.95 7.94
CA SER A 289 7.58 27.84 9.08
C SER A 289 8.78 28.75 9.34
N ILE A 290 8.57 29.77 10.18
CA ILE A 290 9.66 30.64 10.67
C ILE A 290 10.70 29.80 11.44
N ASP A 291 10.27 28.78 12.18
CA ASP A 291 11.18 27.89 12.92
C ASP A 291 12.05 27.07 11.96
N ASP A 292 11.48 26.61 10.83
CA ASP A 292 12.23 25.89 9.80
C ASP A 292 13.30 26.80 9.17
N ARG A 293 12.97 28.08 8.93
CA ARG A 293 13.95 29.09 8.49
C ARG A 293 15.12 29.18 9.47
N GLN A 294 14.85 29.33 10.75
CA GLN A 294 15.90 29.46 11.77
C GLN A 294 16.82 28.22 11.79
N LYS A 295 16.24 27.01 11.69
CA LYS A 295 17.02 25.76 11.61
C LYS A 295 17.92 25.73 10.37
N ILE A 296 17.38 26.12 9.22
CA ILE A 296 18.11 26.19 7.95
C ILE A 296 19.25 27.20 8.06
N GLU A 297 18.97 28.42 8.50
CA GLU A 297 19.93 29.52 8.63
C GLU A 297 21.04 29.24 9.65
N ALA A 298 20.78 28.38 10.64
CA ALA A 298 21.80 27.91 11.58
C ALA A 298 22.87 27.00 10.93
N GLY A 299 22.74 26.62 9.66
CA GLY A 299 23.79 25.92 8.91
C GLY A 299 25.00 26.83 8.63
N GLN A 300 26.22 26.31 8.78
CA GLN A 300 27.45 27.10 8.70
C GLN A 300 27.87 27.44 7.27
N SER A 301 27.45 26.62 6.30
CA SER A 301 27.79 26.77 4.88
C SER A 301 26.55 26.69 4.01
N GLN A 302 26.59 27.29 2.82
CA GLN A 302 25.46 27.25 1.87
C GLN A 302 25.00 25.80 1.60
N LYS A 303 25.95 24.88 1.44
CA LYS A 303 25.68 23.45 1.23
C LYS A 303 24.95 22.81 2.42
N GLU A 304 25.29 23.19 3.64
CA GLU A 304 24.61 22.71 4.85
C GLU A 304 23.20 23.30 4.98
N LYS A 305 23.03 24.59 4.67
CA LYS A 305 21.71 25.24 4.64
C LYS A 305 20.80 24.57 3.61
N ASN A 306 21.31 24.32 2.40
CA ASN A 306 20.58 23.60 1.35
C ASN A 306 20.23 22.17 1.76
N ARG A 307 21.13 21.46 2.45
CA ARG A 307 20.86 20.13 3.02
C ARG A 307 19.67 20.17 3.97
N LYS A 308 19.67 21.11 4.92
CA LYS A 308 18.57 21.26 5.89
C LYS A 308 17.24 21.63 5.21
N LEU A 309 17.28 22.48 4.17
CA LEU A 309 16.11 22.77 3.34
C LEU A 309 15.57 21.49 2.68
N MET A 310 16.44 20.69 2.09
CA MET A 310 16.05 19.42 1.45
C MET A 310 15.52 18.41 2.46
N ASP A 311 16.13 18.31 3.64
CA ASP A 311 15.65 17.46 4.71
C ASP A 311 14.24 17.86 5.13
N ASN A 312 13.96 19.16 5.29
CA ASN A 312 12.61 19.64 5.54
C ASN A 312 11.64 19.23 4.43
N LEU A 313 11.94 19.52 3.16
CA LEU A 313 11.09 19.20 2.00
C LEU A 313 10.80 17.69 1.87
N LEU A 314 11.81 16.83 2.10
CA LEU A 314 11.66 15.37 2.04
C LEU A 314 10.81 14.83 3.20
N HIS A 315 10.84 15.48 4.37
CA HIS A 315 10.08 15.05 5.54
C HIS A 315 8.71 15.75 5.65
N MET A 316 8.39 16.67 4.75
CA MET A 316 7.06 17.28 4.70
C MET A 316 5.96 16.23 4.53
N ARG A 317 4.85 16.47 5.24
CA ARG A 317 3.63 15.65 5.14
C ARG A 317 2.90 15.87 3.82
N GLU A 318 2.83 17.11 3.36
CA GLU A 318 2.20 17.50 2.09
C GLU A 318 3.28 17.72 1.02
N CYS A 319 3.92 16.63 0.59
CA CYS A 319 5.08 16.73 -0.29
C CYS A 319 4.76 17.39 -1.63
N LYS A 320 3.57 17.13 -2.20
CA LYS A 320 3.13 17.81 -3.43
C LYS A 320 3.22 19.33 -3.33
N LYS A 321 2.64 19.93 -2.27
CA LYS A 321 2.65 21.39 -2.09
C LYS A 321 4.08 21.91 -1.97
N GLY A 322 4.88 21.29 -1.10
CA GLY A 322 6.27 21.70 -0.89
C GLY A 322 7.11 21.58 -2.16
N TYR A 323 6.95 20.49 -2.90
CA TYR A 323 7.60 20.27 -4.19
C TYR A 323 7.18 21.32 -5.23
N THR A 324 5.88 21.51 -5.46
CA THR A 324 5.38 22.44 -6.48
C THR A 324 5.86 23.87 -6.22
N GLU A 325 5.77 24.35 -4.98
CA GLU A 325 6.23 25.69 -4.64
C GLU A 325 7.76 25.81 -4.68
N PHE A 326 8.50 24.74 -4.35
CA PHE A 326 9.95 24.71 -4.52
C PHE A 326 10.37 24.81 -5.99
N ILE A 327 9.74 24.04 -6.89
CA ILE A 327 10.00 24.12 -8.33
C ILE A 327 9.63 25.51 -8.88
N LYS A 328 8.51 26.10 -8.45
CA LYS A 328 8.15 27.47 -8.82
C LYS A 328 9.15 28.50 -8.32
N ALA A 329 9.62 28.37 -7.08
CA ALA A 329 10.62 29.27 -6.51
C ALA A 329 11.94 29.20 -7.30
N LEU A 330 12.39 28.00 -7.68
CA LEU A 330 13.53 27.83 -8.58
C LEU A 330 13.27 28.43 -9.97
N GLY A 331 12.09 28.19 -10.54
CA GLY A 331 11.72 28.71 -11.86
C GLY A 331 11.52 30.22 -11.93
N ALA A 332 11.30 30.89 -10.79
CA ALA A 332 11.19 32.35 -10.72
C ALA A 332 12.54 33.05 -10.91
N ASP A 333 13.64 32.37 -10.59
CA ASP A 333 15.00 32.85 -10.86
C ASP A 333 15.50 32.24 -12.17
N SER A 334 15.88 33.11 -13.13
CA SER A 334 16.42 32.66 -14.41
C SER A 334 17.67 31.80 -14.26
N THR A 335 18.42 31.96 -13.16
CA THR A 335 19.63 31.19 -12.85
C THR A 335 19.33 29.71 -12.60
N TYR A 336 18.15 29.38 -12.06
CA TYR A 336 17.78 28.02 -11.68
C TYR A 336 16.70 27.40 -12.56
N THR A 337 16.27 28.09 -13.61
CA THR A 337 15.19 27.60 -14.50
C THR A 337 15.51 26.24 -15.13
N ASP A 338 16.76 26.03 -15.56
CA ASP A 338 17.18 24.74 -16.12
C ASP A 338 17.21 23.63 -15.06
N LEU A 339 17.66 23.94 -13.84
CA LEU A 339 17.65 22.99 -12.73
C LEU A 339 16.21 22.63 -12.33
N ALA A 340 15.30 23.61 -12.26
CA ALA A 340 13.89 23.38 -11.98
C ALA A 340 13.27 22.44 -13.02
N ARG A 341 13.53 22.70 -14.30
CA ARG A 341 13.08 21.87 -15.43
C ARG A 341 13.69 20.46 -15.37
N GLN A 342 14.97 20.32 -15.01
CA GLN A 342 15.62 19.02 -14.85
C GLN A 342 14.96 18.20 -13.73
N ILE A 343 14.72 18.81 -12.56
CA ILE A 343 14.08 18.14 -11.43
C ILE A 343 12.66 17.71 -11.79
N ASP A 344 11.89 18.57 -12.46
CA ASP A 344 10.50 18.27 -12.83
C ASP A 344 10.37 17.19 -13.92
N ASN A 345 11.34 17.13 -14.84
CA ASN A 345 11.40 16.08 -15.86
C ASN A 345 12.15 14.81 -15.41
N THR A 346 12.56 14.73 -14.14
CA THR A 346 13.24 13.54 -13.64
C THR A 346 12.29 12.35 -13.64
N GLU A 347 12.65 11.32 -14.42
CA GLU A 347 11.94 10.05 -14.46
C GLU A 347 12.05 9.34 -13.10
N VAL A 348 10.91 8.88 -12.59
CA VAL A 348 10.80 8.09 -11.37
C VAL A 348 10.38 6.70 -11.76
N THR A 349 11.22 5.71 -11.46
CA THR A 349 10.92 4.31 -11.73
C THR A 349 10.39 3.61 -10.48
N SER A 350 9.73 2.46 -10.64
CA SER A 350 9.26 1.67 -9.50
C SER A 350 10.41 1.21 -8.58
N ASN A 351 11.61 0.99 -9.13
CA ASN A 351 12.81 0.66 -8.35
C ASN A 351 13.28 1.84 -7.49
N ASP A 352 13.11 3.07 -7.97
CA ASP A 352 13.45 4.27 -7.20
C ASP A 352 12.53 4.40 -5.98
N LEU A 353 11.22 4.17 -6.16
CA LEU A 353 10.24 4.17 -5.08
C LEU A 353 10.57 3.13 -4.01
N LEU A 354 10.88 1.89 -4.43
CA LEU A 354 11.27 0.82 -3.49
C LEU A 354 12.56 1.17 -2.74
N THR A 355 13.52 1.79 -3.41
CA THR A 355 14.78 2.23 -2.78
C THR A 355 14.52 3.33 -1.75
N PHE A 356 13.66 4.29 -2.09
CA PHE A 356 13.28 5.36 -1.17
C PHE A 356 12.51 4.84 0.05
N GLU A 357 11.60 3.88 -0.13
CA GLU A 357 10.91 3.26 1.01
C GLU A 357 11.89 2.55 1.97
N ARG A 358 12.92 1.89 1.44
CA ARG A 358 13.97 1.28 2.28
C ARG A 358 14.74 2.34 3.04
N TYR A 359 15.07 3.45 2.39
CA TYR A 359 15.75 4.59 3.03
C TYR A 359 14.92 5.16 4.19
N LEU A 360 13.61 5.39 3.99
CA LEU A 360 12.72 5.86 5.06
C LEU A 360 12.64 4.87 6.23
N LYS A 361 12.60 3.56 5.94
CA LYS A 361 12.58 2.52 6.98
C LYS A 361 13.89 2.46 7.77
N SER A 362 15.04 2.73 7.14
CA SER A 362 16.31 2.80 7.87
C SER A 362 16.41 4.06 8.73
N ALA A 363 15.94 5.20 8.25
CA ALA A 363 16.05 6.48 8.94
C ALA A 363 15.15 6.60 10.19
N GLY A 364 14.06 5.81 10.27
CA GLY A 364 13.15 5.81 11.42
C GLY A 364 13.56 4.93 12.61
N ASN A 365 14.72 4.27 12.55
CA ASN A 365 15.22 3.39 13.61
C ASN A 365 16.40 3.97 14.41
N ASP A 366 16.81 5.21 14.09
CA ASP A 366 17.78 6.00 14.84
C ASP A 366 17.05 7.02 15.73
#